data_AF-X1LQ52-F1
#
_entry.id   AF-X1LQ52-F1
#
_cell.length_a   1.000
_cell.length_b   1.000
_cell.length_c   1.000
_cell.angle_alpha   90.00
_cell.angle_beta   90.00
_cell.angle_gamma   90.00
#
_symmetry.space_group_name_H-M   'P 1'
#
loop_
_entity.id
_entity.type
_entity.pdbx_description
1 polymer ?
#
loop_
_entity_poly.entity_id
_entity_poly.type
_entity_poly.pdbx_seq_one_letter_code
_entity_poly.pdbx_strand_id
1 'polypeptide(L)'
;EIRESNLMKKIKILPSVTDLINGNVTLSDIHEIELEDLLGRSPVKIDFKAIKDFIQDKKVLITGAGGSIGSELAKSILQFNRIYTRRERIIFFNSRKHNQSGLLLNC
;
A
#
# COMPACT_ATOMS: atom_id res chain seq x y z
N GLU A 1 35.07 -10.88 7.33
CA GLU A 1 33.98 -9.90 7.40
C GLU A 1 33.38 -9.67 6.01
N ILE A 2 32.27 -10.34 5.69
CA ILE A 2 31.52 -10.07 4.46
C ILE A 2 30.45 -9.04 4.85
N ARG A 3 30.67 -7.78 4.45
CA ARG A 3 29.68 -6.70 4.62
C ARG A 3 28.51 -7.01 3.70
N GLU A 4 27.37 -7.38 4.27
CA GLU A 4 26.09 -7.34 3.57
C GLU A 4 25.84 -5.89 3.13
N SER A 5 26.12 -5.63 1.87
CA SER A 5 25.69 -4.41 1.20
C SER A 5 24.30 -4.69 0.65
N ASN A 6 23.31 -3.92 1.10
CA ASN A 6 21.98 -3.83 0.48
C ASN A 6 22.14 -3.51 -1.01
N LEU A 7 22.30 -4.56 -1.84
CA LEU A 7 22.49 -4.44 -3.27
C LEU A 7 21.12 -4.38 -3.96
N MET A 8 20.33 -3.36 -3.62
CA MET A 8 19.17 -3.04 -4.43
C MET A 8 19.68 -2.32 -5.70
N LYS A 9 20.21 -3.10 -6.65
CA LYS A 9 20.56 -2.60 -7.98
C LYS A 9 19.26 -2.15 -8.65
N LYS A 10 19.23 -0.91 -9.14
CA LYS A 10 18.12 -0.38 -9.94
C LYS A 10 17.85 -1.31 -11.13
N ILE A 11 16.71 -2.00 -11.11
CA ILE A 11 16.28 -2.89 -12.18
C ILE A 11 15.59 -2.03 -13.22
N LYS A 12 16.00 -2.19 -14.49
CA LYS A 12 15.45 -1.45 -15.63
C LYS A 12 14.86 -2.43 -16.64
N ILE A 13 13.81 -1.99 -17.33
CA ILE A 13 13.21 -2.73 -18.43
C ILE A 13 13.91 -2.31 -19.72
N LEU A 14 14.38 -3.31 -20.49
CA LEU A 14 14.97 -3.09 -21.80
C LEU A 14 13.92 -3.48 -22.87
N PRO A 15 13.59 -2.57 -23.81
CA PRO A 15 12.74 -2.91 -24.94
C PRO A 15 13.33 -4.05 -25.79
N SER A 16 12.48 -4.71 -26.58
CA SER A 16 12.95 -5.75 -27.49
C SER A 16 14.00 -5.21 -28.45
N VAL A 17 15.06 -5.99 -28.66
CA VAL A 17 16.15 -5.65 -29.59
C VAL A 17 15.62 -5.43 -31.01
N THR A 18 14.57 -6.17 -31.38
CA THR A 18 13.92 -6.05 -32.69
C THR A 18 13.19 -4.71 -32.84
N ASP A 19 12.55 -4.22 -31.78
CA ASP A 19 11.83 -2.94 -31.81
C ASP A 19 12.78 -1.74 -31.87
N LEU A 20 13.94 -1.84 -31.21
CA LEU A 20 15.02 -0.85 -31.27
C LEU A 20 15.60 -0.73 -32.68
N ILE A 21 15.83 -1.86 -33.36
CA ILE A 21 16.38 -1.89 -34.72
C ILE A 21 15.39 -1.32 -35.74
N ASN A 22 14.10 -1.61 -35.55
CA ASN A 22 13.04 -1.12 -36.43
C ASN A 22 12.69 0.36 -36.18
N GLY A 23 13.29 1.01 -35.17
CA GLY A 23 13.02 2.40 -34.80
C GLY A 23 11.62 2.61 -34.18
N ASN A 24 10.96 1.54 -33.77
CA ASN A 24 9.62 1.58 -33.18
C ASN A 24 9.66 2.07 -31.72
N VAL A 25 10.82 1.94 -31.07
CA VAL A 25 11.08 2.38 -29.69
C VAL A 25 12.43 3.10 -29.64
N THR A 26 12.51 4.08 -28.75
CA THR A 26 13.68 4.92 -28.53
C THR A 26 14.48 4.46 -27.32
N LEU A 27 15.74 4.90 -27.21
CA LEU A 27 16.55 4.66 -26.00
C LEU A 27 15.93 5.28 -24.73
N SER A 28 15.02 6.26 -24.89
CA SER A 28 14.26 6.86 -23.80
C SER A 28 13.23 5.91 -23.18
N ASP A 29 12.89 4.83 -23.87
CA ASP A 29 11.95 3.81 -23.37
C ASP A 29 12.60 2.84 -22.36
N ILE A 30 13.90 2.99 -22.11
CA ILE A 30 14.61 2.32 -21.02
C ILE A 30 14.27 3.03 -19.69
N HIS A 31 13.37 2.45 -18.91
CA HIS A 31 12.90 3.01 -17.65
C HIS A 31 13.16 2.05 -16.47
N GLU A 32 13.08 2.59 -15.24
CA GLU A 32 13.11 1.79 -14.01
C GLU A 32 11.79 1.03 -13.87
N ILE A 33 11.82 -0.16 -13.26
CA ILE A 33 10.59 -0.93 -12.99
C ILE A 33 9.61 -0.08 -12.19
N GLU A 34 8.41 0.11 -12.74
CA GLU A 34 7.28 0.72 -12.06
C GLU A 34 6.39 -0.38 -11.43
N LEU A 35 5.48 0.00 -10.53
CA LEU A 35 4.59 -0.95 -9.87
C LEU A 35 3.65 -1.63 -10.88
N GLU A 36 3.31 -0.88 -11.93
CA GLU A 36 2.46 -1.24 -13.05
C GLU A 36 3.04 -2.41 -13.85
N ASP A 37 4.36 -2.42 -14.07
CA ASP A 37 5.07 -3.50 -14.76
C ASP A 37 5.05 -4.81 -13.97
N LEU A 38 5.07 -4.72 -12.64
CA LEU A 38 5.05 -5.87 -11.74
C LEU A 38 3.66 -6.49 -11.60
N LEU A 39 2.63 -5.66 -11.62
CA LEU A 39 1.25 -6.09 -11.40
C LEU A 39 0.52 -6.44 -12.71
N GLY A 40 1.03 -6.02 -13.86
CA GLY A 40 0.49 -6.37 -15.18
C GLY A 40 -0.94 -5.89 -15.43
N ARG A 41 -1.41 -4.91 -14.65
CA ARG A 41 -2.77 -4.36 -14.73
C ARG A 41 -2.74 -2.85 -14.59
N SER A 42 -3.70 -2.17 -15.23
CA SER A 42 -3.87 -0.74 -15.04
C SER A 42 -4.09 -0.42 -13.54
N PRO A 43 -3.48 0.65 -13.03
CA PRO A 43 -3.63 1.02 -11.64
C PRO A 43 -5.11 1.26 -11.31
N VAL A 44 -5.56 0.65 -10.21
CA VAL A 44 -6.93 0.84 -9.73
C VAL A 44 -7.03 2.25 -9.18
N LYS A 45 -7.88 3.09 -9.77
CA LYS A 45 -8.24 4.38 -9.18
C LYS A 45 -9.09 4.14 -7.95
N ILE A 46 -8.59 4.58 -6.80
CA ILE A 46 -9.27 4.44 -5.52
C ILE A 46 -10.12 5.71 -5.30
N ASP A 47 -11.43 5.53 -5.12
CA ASP A 47 -12.34 6.62 -4.75
C ASP A 47 -12.27 6.85 -3.23
N PHE A 48 -11.37 7.73 -2.82
CA PHE A 48 -11.20 8.10 -1.42
C PHE A 48 -12.43 8.81 -0.83
N LYS A 49 -13.26 9.45 -1.64
CA LYS A 49 -14.48 10.10 -1.15
C LYS A 49 -15.52 9.04 -0.80
N ALA A 50 -15.75 8.07 -1.68
CA ALA A 50 -16.66 6.96 -1.40
C ALA A 50 -16.21 6.15 -0.18
N ILE A 51 -14.91 5.89 -0.03
CA ILE A 51 -14.37 5.18 1.15
C ILE A 51 -14.61 5.98 2.43
N LYS A 52 -14.36 7.29 2.39
CA LYS A 52 -14.62 8.17 3.53
C LYS A 52 -16.09 8.15 3.92
N ASP A 53 -16.99 8.41 2.97
CA ASP A 53 -18.44 8.45 3.21
C ASP A 53 -18.95 7.09 3.72
N PHE A 54 -18.31 6.00 3.30
CA PHE A 54 -18.61 4.66 3.79
C PHE A 54 -18.19 4.45 5.25
N ILE A 55 -17.08 5.02 5.71
CA ILE A 55 -16.52 4.79 7.05
C ILE A 55 -17.07 5.79 8.08
N GLN A 56 -17.40 6.99 7.63
CA GLN A 56 -17.85 8.08 8.49
C GLN A 56 -18.99 7.66 9.42
N ASP A 57 -18.87 8.04 10.69
CA ASP A 57 -19.82 7.77 11.79
C ASP A 57 -20.06 6.28 12.08
N LYS A 58 -19.21 5.39 11.56
CA LYS A 58 -19.27 3.95 11.84
C LYS A 58 -18.18 3.51 12.82
N LYS A 59 -18.47 2.43 13.55
CA LYS A 59 -17.46 1.72 14.35
C LYS A 59 -16.79 0.67 13.48
N VAL A 60 -15.47 0.75 13.34
CA VAL A 60 -14.69 -0.16 12.50
C VAL A 60 -13.90 -1.12 13.39
N LEU A 61 -14.05 -2.43 13.14
CA LEU A 61 -13.23 -3.48 13.73
C LEU A 61 -12.24 -3.98 12.68
N ILE A 62 -10.94 -3.88 12.96
CA ILE A 62 -9.89 -4.40 12.08
C ILE A 62 -9.36 -5.70 12.69
N THR A 63 -9.67 -6.82 12.05
CA THR A 63 -9.10 -8.12 12.39
C THR A 63 -7.74 -8.29 11.72
N GLY A 64 -6.75 -8.82 12.45
CA GLY A 64 -5.40 -8.99 11.91
C GLY A 64 -4.61 -7.68 11.80
N ALA A 65 -4.91 -6.70 12.67
CA ALA A 65 -4.24 -5.39 12.68
C ALA A 65 -2.70 -5.46 12.88
N GLY A 66 -2.18 -6.61 13.29
CA GLY A 66 -0.74 -6.87 13.40
C GLY A 66 -0.05 -7.42 12.16
N GLY A 67 -0.79 -7.68 11.07
CA GLY A 67 -0.22 -8.02 9.76
C GLY A 67 0.06 -6.76 8.94
N SER A 68 0.87 -6.88 7.89
CA SER A 68 1.23 -5.76 7.01
C SER A 68 0.01 -5.01 6.47
N ILE A 69 -0.98 -5.74 5.94
CA ILE A 69 -2.22 -5.17 5.41
C ILE A 69 -3.07 -4.53 6.51
N GLY A 70 -3.28 -5.23 7.63
CA GLY A 70 -4.07 -4.72 8.75
C GLY A 70 -3.48 -3.45 9.36
N SER A 71 -2.15 -3.36 9.44
CA SER A 71 -1.45 -2.19 9.96
C SER A 71 -1.50 -0.99 9.02
N GLU A 72 -1.58 -1.18 7.70
CA GLU A 72 -1.76 -0.07 6.76
C GLU A 72 -3.22 0.38 6.73
N LEU A 73 -4.19 -0.55 6.75
CA LEU A 73 -5.61 -0.20 6.89
C LEU A 73 -5.86 0.63 8.15
N ALA A 74 -5.25 0.25 9.27
CA ALA A 74 -5.27 1.00 10.52
C ALA A 74 -4.84 2.46 10.33
N LYS A 75 -3.69 2.67 9.69
CA LYS A 75 -3.12 4.00 9.45
C LYS A 75 -3.98 4.81 8.49
N SER A 76 -4.45 4.22 7.40
CA SER A 76 -5.31 4.90 6.42
C SER A 76 -6.60 5.40 7.06
N ILE A 77 -7.28 4.56 7.86
CA ILE A 77 -8.53 4.93 8.51
C ILE A 77 -8.29 6.05 9.54
N LEU A 78 -7.21 5.98 10.33
CA LEU A 78 -6.82 7.06 11.25
C LEU A 78 -6.54 8.40 10.55
N GLN A 79 -5.92 8.36 9.35
CA GLN A 79 -5.67 9.57 8.56
C GLN A 79 -6.97 10.22 8.08
N PHE A 80 -7.98 9.44 7.68
CA PHE A 80 -9.29 9.98 7.32
C PHE A 80 -10.00 10.62 8.52
N ASN A 81 -9.92 10.00 9.70
CA ASN A 81 -10.62 10.50 10.90
C ASN A 81 -10.09 11.84 11.40
N ARG A 82 -8.78 12.09 11.28
CA ARG A 82 -8.14 13.31 11.78
C ARG A 82 -8.61 14.59 11.07
N ILE A 83 -9.14 14.47 9.85
CA ILE A 83 -9.54 15.62 9.03
C ILE A 83 -11.06 15.86 9.08
N TYR A 84 -11.88 14.87 9.44
CA TYR A 84 -13.31 14.91 9.12
C TYR A 84 -14.30 14.60 10.26
N THR A 85 -13.94 13.92 11.36
CA THR A 85 -14.94 13.49 12.37
C THR A 85 -14.51 13.72 13.81
N ARG A 86 -15.48 14.05 14.68
CA ARG A 86 -15.29 14.44 16.10
C ARG A 86 -15.51 13.30 17.11
N ARG A 87 -15.98 12.10 16.72
CA ARG A 87 -16.17 10.91 17.60
C ARG A 87 -16.25 9.58 16.83
N GLU A 88 -15.13 8.91 16.55
CA GLU A 88 -15.17 7.54 16.03
C GLU A 88 -14.25 6.59 16.81
N ARG A 89 -14.78 5.42 17.18
CA ARG A 89 -14.06 4.38 17.92
C ARG A 89 -13.59 3.31 16.95
N ILE A 90 -12.31 3.32 16.61
CA ILE A 90 -11.66 2.25 15.84
C ILE A 90 -11.15 1.20 16.83
N ILE A 91 -11.51 -0.06 16.59
CA ILE A 91 -11.10 -1.19 17.42
C ILE A 91 -10.14 -2.06 16.62
N PHE A 92 -8.93 -2.26 17.15
CA PHE A 92 -7.93 -3.15 16.57
C PHE A 92 -7.94 -4.50 17.26
N PHE A 93 -8.04 -5.59 16.48
CA PHE A 93 -7.89 -6.95 16.96
C PHE A 93 -6.67 -7.60 16.31
N ASN A 94 -5.70 -7.99 17.11
CA ASN A 94 -4.49 -8.69 16.67
C ASN A 94 -4.57 -10.15 17.13
N SER A 95 -4.68 -11.07 16.18
CA SER A 95 -4.71 -12.50 16.45
C SER A 95 -3.34 -13.12 16.18
N ARG A 96 -2.35 -12.84 17.03
CA ARG A 96 -1.21 -13.76 17.22
C ARG A 96 -1.48 -14.61 18.46
N LYS A 97 -1.20 -15.92 18.37
CA LYS A 97 -1.23 -16.82 19.53
C LYS A 97 -0.30 -16.25 20.62
N HIS A 98 -0.80 -16.16 21.85
CA HIS A 98 -0.23 -15.50 23.04
C HIS A 98 -0.35 -13.96 23.07
N ASN A 99 -1.09 -13.46 24.07
CA ASN A 99 -1.47 -12.07 24.36
C ASN A 99 -2.59 -11.44 23.50
N GLN A 100 -3.82 -11.56 24.02
CA GLN A 100 -4.96 -10.73 23.62
C GLN A 100 -4.76 -9.29 24.15
N SER A 101 -4.17 -8.43 23.32
CA SER A 101 -4.12 -6.98 23.59
C SER A 101 -5.04 -6.28 22.59
N GLY A 102 -6.29 -6.04 22.98
CA GLY A 102 -7.17 -5.13 22.24
C GLY A 102 -6.70 -3.69 22.48
N LEU A 103 -6.14 -3.04 21.48
CA LEU A 103 -5.82 -1.61 21.58
C LEU A 103 -7.05 -0.81 21.16
N LEU A 104 -7.77 -0.27 22.14
CA LEU A 104 -8.81 0.74 21.92
C LEU A 104 -8.11 2.10 21.76
N LEU A 105 -7.91 2.51 20.51
CA LEU A 105 -7.57 3.90 20.21
C LEU A 105 -8.89 4.69 20.20
N ASN A 106 -9.18 5.37 21.32
CA ASN A 106 -10.14 6.46 21.29
C ASN A 106 -9.43 7.66 20.65
N CYS A 107 -9.74 7.94 19.39
CA CYS A 107 -9.32 9.15 18.70
C CYS A 107 -10.46 10.16 18.70
#